data_AF-A0A9Q1C7N2-F1
#
_entry.id   AF-A0A9Q1C7N2-F1
#
_cell.length_a   1.000
_cell.length_b   1.000
_cell.length_c   1.000
_cell.angle_alpha   90.00
_cell.angle_beta   90.00
_cell.angle_gamma   90.00
#
_symmetry.space_group_name_H-M   'P 1'
#
loop_
_entity.id
_entity.type
_entity.pdbx_description
1 polymer ?
#
loop_
_entity_poly.entity_id
_entity_poly.type
_entity_poly.pdbx_seq_one_letter_code
_entity_poly.pdbx_strand_id
1 'polypeptide(L)'
;MFTVYYSSSKGELSSVNTPEPTALSLSVAHPTPGLSYSFHVTLSTSGGESEESTKVEKFVPVLPSLTNLPSPRSVTCNSVTLIWQKWTNGTDQGTPPTVHYIPYQTTKVSHDWISGDMVTYDDTVEEYQFTFSDLTEDTTYEFSVVVA
;
A
#
# COMPACT_ATOMS: atom_id res chain seq x y z
N MET A 1 -11.21 -26.81 22.40
CA MET A 1 -11.27 -25.39 21.98
C MET A 1 -9.92 -25.04 21.40
N PHE A 2 -9.83 -24.47 20.19
CA PHE A 2 -8.54 -24.01 19.67
C PHE A 2 -8.31 -22.54 20.08
N THR A 3 -7.08 -22.25 20.49
CA THR A 3 -6.62 -20.89 20.78
C THR A 3 -5.56 -20.53 19.76
N VAL A 4 -5.76 -19.44 19.04
CA VAL A 4 -4.75 -18.90 18.13
C VAL A 4 -4.01 -17.79 18.85
N TYR A 5 -2.71 -17.92 18.94
CA TYR A 5 -1.81 -16.90 19.46
C TYR A 5 -1.12 -16.21 18.31
N TYR A 6 -0.98 -14.89 18.40
CA TYR A 6 -0.20 -14.13 17.45
C TYR A 6 0.59 -13.01 18.10
N SER A 7 1.71 -12.66 17.49
CA SER A 7 2.52 -11.51 17.88
C SER A 7 3.01 -10.74 16.68
N SER A 8 3.02 -9.42 16.77
CA SER A 8 3.70 -8.59 15.78
C SER A 8 5.20 -8.50 16.07
N SER A 9 6.00 -8.09 15.08
CA SER A 9 7.44 -7.81 15.23
C SER A 9 7.75 -6.70 16.24
N LYS A 10 6.75 -5.95 16.72
CA LYS A 10 6.85 -5.01 17.83
C LYS A 10 6.69 -5.66 19.22
N GLY A 11 6.42 -6.97 19.28
CA GLY A 11 6.36 -7.75 20.51
C GLY A 11 4.99 -7.76 21.21
N GLU A 12 3.94 -7.22 20.59
CA GLU A 12 2.59 -7.26 21.16
C GLU A 12 1.98 -8.64 20.95
N LEU A 13 1.86 -9.42 22.04
CA LEU A 13 1.22 -10.73 22.06
C LEU A 13 -0.29 -10.57 22.23
N SER A 14 -1.05 -11.35 21.46
CA SER A 14 -2.50 -11.41 21.53
C SER A 14 -2.97 -12.85 21.28
N SER A 15 -4.15 -13.19 21.78
CA SER A 15 -4.77 -14.49 21.51
C SER A 15 -6.25 -14.35 21.25
N VAL A 16 -6.78 -15.25 20.43
CA VAL A 16 -8.21 -15.35 20.13
C VAL A 16 -8.64 -16.80 20.30
N ASN A 17 -9.68 -16.99 21.12
CA ASN A 17 -10.33 -18.28 21.28
C ASN A 17 -11.31 -18.52 20.13
N THR A 18 -11.24 -19.69 19.52
CA THR A 18 -12.25 -20.13 18.57
C THR A 18 -13.33 -20.93 19.32
N PRO A 19 -14.60 -20.51 19.29
CA PRO A 19 -15.66 -21.18 20.06
C PRO A 19 -15.98 -22.58 19.53
N GLU A 20 -15.65 -22.88 18.27
CA GLU A 20 -15.95 -24.12 17.58
C GLU A 20 -14.64 -24.86 17.22
N PRO A 21 -14.49 -26.16 17.57
CA PRO A 21 -13.31 -26.95 17.21
C PRO A 21 -13.20 -27.25 15.69
N THR A 22 -14.21 -26.88 14.91
CA THR A 22 -14.24 -27.01 13.44
C THR A 22 -13.86 -25.71 12.72
N ALA A 23 -13.71 -24.59 13.44
CA ALA A 23 -13.29 -23.33 12.85
C ALA A 23 -11.79 -23.37 12.52
N LEU A 24 -11.46 -23.44 11.22
CA LEU A 24 -10.09 -23.55 10.72
C LEU A 24 -9.49 -22.20 10.27
N SER A 25 -10.21 -21.10 10.43
CA SER A 25 -9.77 -19.78 9.97
C SER A 25 -10.00 -18.70 11.02
N LEU A 26 -8.97 -17.91 11.29
CA LEU A 26 -9.05 -16.68 12.05
C LEU A 26 -8.58 -15.52 11.17
N SER A 27 -9.32 -14.42 11.17
CA SER A 27 -8.91 -13.18 10.53
C SER A 27 -8.48 -12.18 11.59
N VAL A 28 -7.25 -11.68 11.52
CA VAL A 28 -6.81 -10.52 12.29
C VAL A 28 -7.29 -9.27 11.56
N ALA A 29 -8.21 -8.53 12.17
CA ALA A 29 -8.72 -7.29 11.59
C ALA A 29 -7.67 -6.17 11.71
N HIS A 30 -7.57 -5.34 10.67
CA HIS A 30 -6.72 -4.15 10.62
C HIS A 30 -5.25 -4.40 11.02
N PRO A 31 -4.54 -5.36 10.38
CA PRO A 31 -3.14 -5.56 10.66
C PRO A 31 -2.35 -4.28 10.32
N THR A 32 -1.36 -3.95 11.14
CA THR A 32 -0.55 -2.74 10.92
C THR A 32 0.42 -2.98 9.76
N PRO A 33 0.35 -2.17 8.67
CA PRO A 33 1.32 -2.25 7.58
C PRO A 33 2.76 -2.10 8.06
N GLY A 34 3.68 -2.81 7.42
CA GLY A 34 5.11 -2.78 7.74
C GLY A 34 5.52 -3.69 8.90
N LEU A 35 4.58 -4.44 9.50
CA LEU A 35 4.90 -5.42 10.53
C LEU A 35 4.86 -6.84 9.98
N SER A 36 5.71 -7.69 10.56
CA SER A 36 5.59 -9.14 10.46
C SER A 36 4.79 -9.67 11.63
N TYR A 37 3.90 -10.61 11.37
CA TYR A 37 3.11 -11.30 12.38
C TYR A 37 3.49 -12.78 12.41
N SER A 38 3.70 -13.32 13.61
CA SER A 38 3.92 -14.74 13.86
C SER A 38 2.67 -15.34 14.50
N PHE A 39 2.21 -16.49 14.01
CA PHE A 39 0.99 -17.17 14.43
C PHE A 39 1.28 -18.60 14.84
N HIS A 40 0.65 -19.07 15.93
CA HIS A 40 0.61 -20.49 16.30
C HIS A 40 -0.73 -20.83 16.97
N VAL A 41 -1.01 -22.12 17.06
CA VAL A 41 -2.28 -22.64 17.58
C VAL A 41 -2.02 -23.66 18.68
N THR A 42 -2.85 -23.65 19.72
CA THR A 42 -2.92 -24.70 20.72
C THR A 42 -4.35 -25.26 20.81
N LEU A 43 -4.50 -26.45 21.38
CA LEU A 43 -5.77 -27.08 21.69
C LEU A 43 -5.96 -27.17 23.20
N SER A 44 -7.03 -26.59 23.73
CA SER A 44 -7.45 -26.76 25.12
C SER A 44 -8.53 -27.85 25.24
N THR A 45 -8.32 -28.78 26.17
CA THR A 45 -9.25 -29.86 26.56
C THR A 45 -9.43 -29.90 28.08
N SER A 46 -10.27 -30.80 28.60
CA SER A 46 -10.40 -31.01 30.05
C SER A 46 -9.10 -31.51 30.72
N GLY A 47 -8.14 -32.02 29.93
CA GLY A 47 -6.83 -32.44 30.42
C GLY A 47 -5.77 -31.33 30.42
N GLY A 48 -6.11 -30.10 30.00
CA GLY A 48 -5.18 -28.99 29.86
C GLY A 48 -4.98 -28.54 28.41
N GLU A 49 -3.99 -27.69 28.20
CA GLU A 49 -3.58 -27.14 26.91
C GLU A 49 -2.47 -27.99 26.25
N SER A 50 -2.52 -28.14 24.93
CA SER A 50 -1.51 -28.86 24.16
C SER A 50 -0.21 -28.06 24.00
N GLU A 51 0.81 -28.70 23.42
CA GLU A 51 1.96 -27.98 22.86
C GLU A 51 1.55 -27.05 21.70
N GLU A 52 2.40 -26.06 21.43
CA GLU A 52 2.24 -25.10 20.33
C GLU A 52 2.40 -25.78 18.96
N SER A 53 1.59 -25.37 17.98
CA SER A 53 1.84 -25.71 16.58
C SER A 53 3.13 -25.08 16.04
N THR A 54 3.57 -25.52 14.86
CA THR A 54 4.58 -24.77 14.08
C THR A 54 4.12 -23.33 13.86
N LYS A 55 5.06 -22.38 13.97
CA LYS A 55 4.80 -20.95 13.76
C LYS A 55 4.73 -20.63 12.27
N VAL A 56 3.77 -19.78 11.90
CA VAL A 56 3.64 -19.20 10.56
C VAL A 56 3.91 -17.71 10.62
N GLU A 57 4.75 -17.20 9.73
CA GLU A 57 5.07 -15.77 9.66
C GLU A 57 4.49 -15.12 8.41
N LYS A 58 3.96 -13.89 8.57
CA LYS A 58 3.43 -13.11 7.46
C LYS A 58 3.76 -11.63 7.60
N PHE A 59 4.32 -11.06 6.54
CA PHE A 59 4.55 -9.61 6.44
C PHE A 59 3.34 -8.90 5.84
N VAL A 60 2.99 -7.75 6.41
CA VAL A 60 1.91 -6.88 5.93
C VAL A 60 2.54 -5.77 5.08
N PRO A 61 2.29 -5.72 3.77
CA PRO A 61 2.93 -4.74 2.89
C PRO A 61 2.47 -3.31 3.21
N VAL A 62 3.36 -2.36 2.97
CA VAL A 62 3.09 -0.91 3.02
C VAL A 62 2.84 -0.47 1.59
N LEU A 63 1.75 0.25 1.34
CA LEU A 63 1.45 0.77 0.01
C LEU A 63 2.57 1.72 -0.46
N PRO A 64 3.00 1.63 -1.73
CA PRO A 64 4.04 2.49 -2.24
C PRO A 64 3.57 3.96 -2.32
N SER A 65 4.48 4.89 -2.05
CA SER A 65 4.26 6.32 -2.27
C SER A 65 5.57 7.00 -2.66
N LEU A 66 5.48 7.96 -3.58
CA LEU A 66 6.63 8.77 -3.99
C LEU A 66 6.91 9.84 -2.92
N THR A 67 8.16 9.93 -2.48
CA THR A 67 8.61 10.96 -1.53
C THR A 67 8.67 12.34 -2.21
N ASN A 68 9.08 12.37 -3.48
CA ASN A 68 9.15 13.59 -4.26
C ASN A 68 7.89 13.76 -5.11
N LEU A 69 7.29 14.96 -5.05
CA LEU A 69 6.13 15.30 -5.88
C LEU A 69 6.52 15.39 -7.37
N PRO A 70 5.60 15.09 -8.29
CA PRO A 70 5.82 15.31 -9.72
C PRO A 70 6.08 16.80 -9.99
N SER A 71 6.94 17.09 -10.96
CA SER A 71 7.29 18.46 -11.36
C SER A 71 6.83 18.75 -12.79
N PRO A 72 6.35 19.97 -13.08
CA PRO A 72 6.01 20.35 -14.45
C PRO A 72 7.30 20.55 -15.28
N ARG A 73 7.36 19.94 -16.46
CA ARG A 73 8.45 20.08 -17.44
C ARG A 73 8.10 21.03 -18.58
N SER A 74 6.85 21.01 -19.04
CA SER A 74 6.39 21.86 -20.14
C SER A 74 4.94 22.26 -19.90
N VAL A 75 4.66 23.55 -20.11
CA VAL A 75 3.35 24.15 -19.86
C VAL A 75 2.98 24.98 -21.07
N THR A 76 1.79 24.75 -21.61
CA THR A 76 1.18 25.55 -22.67
C THR A 76 -0.12 26.17 -22.16
N CYS A 77 -0.91 26.83 -23.02
CA CYS A 77 -2.19 27.39 -22.62
C CYS A 77 -3.22 26.32 -22.19
N ASN A 78 -3.10 25.09 -22.71
CA ASN A 78 -4.08 24.02 -22.50
C ASN A 78 -3.46 22.66 -22.14
N SER A 79 -2.16 22.61 -21.82
CA SER A 79 -1.51 21.35 -21.46
C SER A 79 -0.36 21.53 -20.49
N VAL A 80 -0.15 20.51 -19.67
CA VAL A 80 0.95 20.40 -18.71
C VAL A 80 1.57 19.01 -18.83
N THR A 81 2.88 18.95 -19.07
CA THR A 81 3.66 17.71 -18.98
C THR A 81 4.33 17.64 -17.62
N LEU A 82 3.99 16.60 -16.86
CA LEU A 82 4.61 16.26 -15.58
C LEU A 82 5.76 15.28 -15.79
N ILE A 83 6.75 15.36 -14.90
CA ILE A 83 7.82 14.38 -14.75
C ILE A 83 7.97 13.95 -13.30
N TRP A 84 8.36 12.70 -13.09
CA TRP A 84 8.70 12.15 -11.78
C TRP A 84 9.75 11.05 -11.94
N GLN A 85 10.48 10.78 -10.86
CA GLN A 85 11.47 9.70 -10.84
C GLN A 85 10.80 8.37 -10.53
N LYS A 86 11.44 7.27 -10.92
CA LYS A 86 10.97 5.93 -10.59
C LYS A 86 10.93 5.73 -9.07
N TRP A 87 9.94 4.97 -8.61
CA TRP A 87 9.87 4.52 -7.22
C TRP A 87 11.14 3.73 -6.88
N THR A 88 11.81 4.15 -5.80
CA THR A 88 13.09 3.61 -5.38
C THR A 88 13.05 3.23 -3.90
N ASN A 89 13.33 1.94 -3.62
CA ASN A 89 13.40 1.44 -2.25
C ASN A 89 14.44 2.21 -1.43
N GLY A 90 14.05 2.66 -0.23
CA GLY A 90 14.88 3.44 0.68
C GLY A 90 14.81 4.96 0.48
N THR A 91 14.41 5.43 -0.70
CA THR A 91 14.08 6.85 -0.93
C THR A 91 12.57 7.08 -0.82
N ASP A 92 11.79 6.20 -1.41
CA ASP A 92 10.33 6.21 -1.40
C ASP A 92 9.78 5.26 -0.32
N GLN A 93 8.51 5.45 0.06
CA GLN A 93 7.87 4.60 1.05
C GLN A 93 7.17 3.42 0.37
N GLY A 94 6.98 2.34 1.13
CA GLY A 94 6.27 1.15 0.69
C GLY A 94 7.13 -0.09 0.54
N THR A 95 6.47 -1.23 0.38
CA THR A 95 7.10 -2.53 0.11
C THR A 95 6.40 -3.18 -1.09
N PRO A 96 6.92 -2.94 -2.31
CA PRO A 96 6.29 -3.23 -3.61
C PRO A 96 6.04 -4.75 -3.82
N PRO A 97 5.31 -5.16 -4.88
CA PRO A 97 5.62 -4.84 -6.28
C PRO A 97 4.97 -3.54 -6.78
N THR A 98 5.72 -2.77 -7.58
CA THR A 98 5.22 -1.60 -8.30
C THR A 98 4.91 -2.03 -9.72
N VAL A 99 3.71 -1.74 -10.20
CA VAL A 99 3.22 -2.16 -11.51
C VAL A 99 2.87 -0.99 -12.42
N HIS A 100 2.45 0.16 -11.89
CA HIS A 100 2.19 1.36 -12.69
C HIS A 100 2.18 2.66 -11.85
N TYR A 101 2.16 3.79 -12.56
CA TYR A 101 1.85 5.10 -12.01
C TYR A 101 0.51 5.60 -12.54
N ILE A 102 -0.21 6.35 -11.71
CA ILE A 102 -1.46 7.00 -12.07
C ILE A 102 -1.30 8.51 -11.81
N PRO A 103 -1.14 9.31 -12.87
CA PRO A 103 -1.17 10.76 -12.76
C PRO A 103 -2.59 11.23 -12.46
N TYR A 104 -2.73 12.24 -11.60
CA TYR A 104 -3.99 12.90 -11.30
C TYR A 104 -3.88 14.41 -11.45
N GLN A 105 -4.99 15.04 -11.81
CA GLN A 105 -5.17 16.48 -11.82
C GLN A 105 -6.44 16.88 -11.06
N THR A 106 -6.44 18.07 -10.48
CA THR A 106 -7.64 18.72 -9.95
C THR A 106 -7.54 20.22 -10.18
N THR A 107 -8.68 20.92 -10.21
CA THR A 107 -8.68 22.38 -10.11
C THR A 107 -8.65 22.78 -8.63
N LYS A 108 -8.05 23.93 -8.32
CA LYS A 108 -8.09 24.50 -6.96
C LYS A 108 -9.49 24.87 -6.46
N VAL A 109 -10.48 24.88 -7.36
CA VAL A 109 -11.86 25.20 -7.01
C VAL A 109 -12.62 23.92 -6.67
N SER A 110 -12.55 22.90 -7.52
CA SER A 110 -13.30 21.64 -7.33
C SER A 110 -12.71 20.76 -6.23
N HIS A 111 -11.38 20.63 -6.18
CA HIS A 111 -10.69 19.58 -5.41
C HIS A 111 -11.11 18.14 -5.78
N ASP A 112 -11.79 17.97 -6.92
CA ASP A 112 -12.17 16.67 -7.47
C ASP A 112 -11.02 16.14 -8.35
N TRP A 113 -10.34 15.12 -7.85
CA TRP A 113 -9.22 14.51 -8.56
C TRP A 113 -9.69 13.65 -9.73
N ILE A 114 -9.12 13.91 -10.91
CA ILE A 114 -9.36 13.18 -12.16
C ILE A 114 -8.06 12.50 -12.57
N SER A 115 -8.11 11.19 -12.84
CA SER A 115 -6.96 10.41 -13.30
C SER A 115 -6.70 10.61 -14.78
N GLY A 116 -5.41 10.64 -15.16
CA GLY A 116 -4.96 10.37 -16.52
C GLY A 116 -4.85 8.87 -16.80
N ASP A 117 -4.25 8.53 -17.95
CA ASP A 117 -3.96 7.13 -18.29
C ASP A 117 -2.86 6.56 -17.40
N MET A 118 -2.92 5.25 -17.18
CA MET A 118 -1.91 4.52 -16.42
C MET A 118 -0.58 4.50 -17.19
N VAL A 119 0.50 4.82 -16.50
CA VAL A 119 1.86 4.71 -17.02
C VAL A 119 2.48 3.43 -16.47
N THR A 120 2.74 2.45 -17.33
CA THR A 120 3.28 1.15 -16.91
C THR A 120 4.66 1.31 -16.29
N TYR A 121 4.91 0.62 -15.18
CA TYR A 121 6.23 0.59 -14.55
C TYR A 121 7.20 -0.27 -15.37
N ASP A 122 8.39 0.28 -15.59
CA ASP A 122 9.55 -0.32 -16.23
C ASP A 122 10.80 -0.04 -15.38
N ASP A 123 11.49 -1.08 -14.91
CA ASP A 123 12.64 -0.92 -14.00
C ASP A 123 13.84 -0.23 -14.65
N THR A 124 13.86 -0.20 -16.00
CA THR A 124 14.92 0.38 -16.83
C THR A 124 14.76 1.88 -17.04
N VAL A 125 13.58 2.44 -16.69
CA VAL A 125 13.26 3.86 -16.83
C VAL A 125 13.46 4.57 -15.49
N GLU A 126 14.35 5.57 -15.47
CA GLU A 126 14.62 6.39 -14.27
C GLU A 126 13.65 7.57 -14.11
N GLU A 127 13.25 8.18 -15.22
CA GLU A 127 12.35 9.35 -15.25
C GLU A 127 11.14 9.05 -16.13
N TYR A 128 9.96 9.24 -15.56
CA TYR A 128 8.67 9.08 -16.21
C TYR A 128 8.08 10.43 -16.55
N GLN A 129 7.19 10.43 -17.53
CA GLN A 129 6.46 11.63 -17.92
C GLN A 129 5.02 11.32 -18.30
N PHE A 130 4.14 12.31 -18.10
CA PHE A 130 2.76 12.26 -18.56
C PHE A 130 2.26 13.67 -18.91
N THR A 131 1.50 13.78 -19.99
CA THR A 131 0.94 15.05 -20.45
C THR A 131 -0.56 15.07 -20.23
N PHE A 132 -1.02 15.98 -19.38
CA PHE A 132 -2.41 16.39 -19.34
C PHE A 132 -2.68 17.38 -20.46
N SER A 133 -3.71 17.11 -21.27
CA SER A 133 -4.17 17.94 -22.38
C SER A 133 -5.59 18.45 -22.11
N ASP A 134 -6.08 19.34 -22.98
CA ASP A 134 -7.44 19.91 -22.91
C ASP A 134 -7.75 20.61 -21.58
N LEU A 135 -6.73 21.22 -20.98
CA LEU A 135 -6.88 22.05 -19.79
C LEU A 135 -7.55 23.37 -20.14
N THR A 136 -8.37 23.84 -19.22
CA THR A 136 -9.05 25.13 -19.34
C THR A 136 -8.05 26.25 -19.09
N GLU A 137 -7.97 27.21 -20.02
CA GLU A 137 -7.17 28.42 -19.87
C GLU A 137 -7.58 29.20 -18.61
N ASP A 138 -6.64 29.98 -18.05
CA ASP A 138 -6.82 30.77 -16.82
C ASP A 138 -7.29 29.97 -15.58
N THR A 139 -7.13 28.65 -15.61
CA THR A 139 -7.50 27.76 -14.49
C THR A 139 -6.26 27.31 -13.73
N THR A 140 -6.31 27.42 -12.41
CA THR A 140 -5.22 26.90 -11.56
C THR A 140 -5.46 25.44 -11.23
N TYR A 141 -4.50 24.60 -11.62
CA TYR A 141 -4.51 23.16 -11.38
C TYR A 141 -3.51 22.77 -10.29
N GLU A 142 -3.81 21.63 -9.65
CA GLU A 142 -2.89 20.86 -8.83
C GLU A 142 -2.74 19.47 -9.43
N PHE A 143 -1.55 18.90 -9.27
CA PHE A 143 -1.18 17.64 -9.88
C PHE A 143 -0.55 16.70 -8.85
N SER A 144 -0.78 15.40 -9.04
CA SER A 144 -0.21 14.35 -8.20
C SER A 144 0.07 13.12 -9.04
N VAL A 145 0.95 12.24 -8.56
CA VAL A 145 1.20 10.93 -9.14
C VAL A 145 1.16 9.92 -8.01
N VAL A 146 0.31 8.92 -8.17
CA VAL A 146 0.25 7.75 -7.29
C VAL A 146 1.02 6.61 -7.94
N VAL A 147 1.71 5.82 -7.11
CA VAL A 147 2.38 4.59 -7.51
C VAL A 147 1.55 3.40 -6.98
N ALA A 148 1.39 2.37 -7.79
CA ALA A 148 0.57 1.19 -7.49
C ALA A 148 1.22 -0.09 -7.99
#